data_AF-A0A368Z8T2-F1
#
_entry.id   AF-A0A368Z8T2-F1
#
_cell.length_a   1.000
_cell.length_b   1.000
_cell.length_c   1.000
_cell.angle_alpha   90.00
_cell.angle_beta   90.00
_cell.angle_gamma   90.00
#
_symmetry.space_group_name_H-M   'P 1'
#
loop_
_entity.id
_entity.type
_entity.pdbx_description
1 polymer ?
#
loop_
_entity_poly.entity_id
_entity_poly.type
_entity_poly.pdbx_seq_one_letter_code
_entity_poly.pdbx_strand_id
1 'polypeptide(L)'
;MKKIFSVFILTLFLMLVLAGGIQASERYLFRNDLIDLELLYVDGKLIINNGDQEIALDSAVSASGAKYEKDDLMFWSKGNDGLLEIRGKLVSFSDEKIYDSWQIAAENGVDFRAVGNEPGWHVEIRDDAEVKFVGDYGKTEIQARVNDVWIGPAGDDKIYYIDSPAVKFQVILIKKQYIDTMTGEKLPYQVRIIFPNESYTGGGRFLS
;
A
#
# COMPACT_ATOMS: atom_id res chain seq x y z
N MET A 1 -2.39 41.29 18.20
CA MET A 1 -0.96 40.96 18.40
C MET A 1 -0.63 39.74 17.54
N LYS A 2 0.21 39.93 16.52
CA LYS A 2 0.69 38.87 15.62
C LYS A 2 1.78 38.07 16.34
N LYS A 3 1.67 36.74 16.36
CA LYS A 3 2.83 35.86 16.54
C LYS A 3 3.04 35.10 15.23
N ILE A 4 4.14 35.46 14.60
CA ILE A 4 4.78 34.82 13.47
C ILE A 4 5.38 33.51 13.99
N PHE A 5 4.97 32.38 13.44
CA PHE A 5 5.71 31.13 13.56
C PHE A 5 5.98 30.59 12.15
N SER A 6 7.18 30.91 11.69
CA SER A 6 8.07 30.13 10.84
C SER A 6 7.44 29.25 9.76
N VAL A 7 7.32 29.86 8.58
CA VAL A 7 7.46 29.22 7.26
C VAL A 7 8.79 28.45 7.25
N PHE A 8 8.79 27.11 7.35
CA PHE A 8 9.98 26.27 7.03
C PHE A 8 9.66 24.77 6.93
N ILE A 9 8.55 24.37 6.27
CA ILE A 9 8.37 23.00 5.74
C ILE A 9 7.59 23.13 4.43
N LEU A 10 8.22 23.64 3.36
CA LEU A 10 7.57 23.70 2.04
C LEU A 10 8.57 23.60 0.88
N THR A 11 9.74 22.99 1.10
CA THR A 11 10.79 22.89 0.08
C THR A 11 11.48 21.53 0.07
N LEU A 12 10.80 20.49 0.54
CA LEU A 12 11.28 19.11 0.50
C LEU A 12 10.30 18.17 -0.22
N PHE A 13 9.49 18.72 -1.14
CA PHE A 13 8.53 17.97 -1.95
C PHE A 13 9.00 17.78 -3.41
N LEU A 14 10.22 18.21 -3.75
CA LEU A 14 10.72 18.14 -5.13
C LEU A 14 12.26 18.10 -5.25
N MET A 15 12.98 17.56 -4.25
CA MET A 15 14.45 17.52 -4.28
C MET A 15 15.06 16.14 -4.04
N LEU A 16 14.30 15.06 -4.22
CA LEU A 16 14.82 13.68 -4.14
C LEU A 16 14.67 12.90 -5.45
N VAL A 17 14.65 13.61 -6.57
CA VAL A 17 14.88 13.00 -7.90
C VAL A 17 16.32 13.21 -8.40
N LEU A 18 17.16 13.99 -7.70
CA LEU A 18 18.55 14.23 -8.13
C LEU A 18 19.53 14.33 -6.96
N ALA A 19 19.81 13.21 -6.29
CA ALA A 19 21.10 12.95 -5.66
C ALA A 19 21.13 11.49 -5.19
N GLY A 20 22.05 10.69 -5.74
CA GLY A 20 22.16 9.28 -5.45
C GLY A 20 22.31 8.96 -3.96
N GLY A 21 21.67 7.86 -3.55
CA GLY A 21 21.81 7.28 -2.22
C GLY A 21 20.48 6.79 -1.67
N ILE A 22 20.16 5.51 -1.94
CA ILE A 22 19.10 4.71 -1.32
C ILE A 22 17.71 5.35 -1.42
N GLN A 23 17.03 5.08 -2.54
CA GLN A 23 15.74 5.67 -2.86
C GLN A 23 14.62 4.80 -2.26
N ALA A 24 13.98 5.30 -1.20
CA ALA A 24 12.78 4.67 -0.65
C ALA A 24 11.71 4.58 -1.75
N SER A 25 11.11 3.40 -1.91
CA SER A 25 10.06 3.20 -2.89
C SER A 25 8.76 3.80 -2.39
N GLU A 26 8.25 4.84 -3.04
CA GLU A 26 6.98 5.46 -2.72
C GLU A 26 5.85 4.72 -3.44
N ARG A 27 4.81 4.33 -2.68
CA ARG A 27 3.58 3.69 -3.18
C ARG A 27 2.47 4.72 -3.27
N TYR A 28 1.80 4.76 -4.41
CA TYR A 28 0.64 5.61 -4.63
C TYR A 28 -0.53 4.76 -5.09
N LEU A 29 -1.67 4.85 -4.40
CA LEU A 29 -2.92 4.28 -4.88
C LEU A 29 -3.69 5.35 -5.63
N PHE A 30 -4.04 5.03 -6.87
CA PHE A 30 -4.92 5.80 -7.72
C PHE A 30 -6.24 5.05 -7.84
N ARG A 31 -7.32 5.65 -7.34
CA ARG A 31 -8.67 5.13 -7.49
C ARG A 31 -9.53 6.21 -8.11
N ASN A 32 -10.15 5.91 -9.24
CA ASN A 32 -11.27 6.67 -9.77
C ASN A 32 -12.44 5.74 -10.10
N ASP A 33 -13.56 6.30 -10.56
CA ASP A 33 -14.77 5.52 -10.92
C ASP A 33 -14.53 4.42 -11.99
N LEU A 34 -13.37 4.43 -12.65
CA LEU A 34 -13.04 3.57 -13.79
C LEU A 34 -11.85 2.63 -13.53
N ILE A 35 -10.91 2.97 -12.64
CA ILE A 35 -9.62 2.28 -12.49
C ILE A 35 -9.10 2.40 -11.05
N ASP A 36 -8.64 1.26 -10.52
CA ASP A 36 -7.76 1.14 -9.35
C ASP A 36 -6.35 0.81 -9.83
N LEU A 37 -5.35 1.66 -9.53
CA LEU A 37 -3.94 1.44 -9.84
C LEU A 37 -3.08 1.63 -8.61
N GLU A 38 -2.13 0.75 -8.39
CA GLU A 38 -0.99 0.96 -7.50
C GLU A 38 0.22 1.37 -8.34
N LEU A 39 0.84 2.48 -7.95
CA LEU A 39 2.07 2.98 -8.56
C LEU A 39 3.20 2.79 -7.55
N LEU A 40 4.30 2.20 -7.99
CA LEU A 40 5.49 1.96 -7.18
C LEU A 40 6.74 2.45 -7.92
N TYR A 41 7.52 3.33 -7.30
CA TYR A 41 8.78 3.81 -7.86
C TYR A 41 9.95 2.98 -7.33
N VAL A 42 10.64 2.27 -8.22
CA VAL A 42 11.80 1.42 -7.87
C VAL A 42 12.86 1.56 -8.97
N ASP A 43 14.11 1.81 -8.58
CA ASP A 43 15.28 1.85 -9.48
C ASP A 43 15.10 2.71 -10.74
N GLY A 44 14.46 3.87 -10.61
CA GLY A 44 14.21 4.79 -11.73
C GLY A 44 13.12 4.33 -12.71
N LYS A 45 12.38 3.27 -12.38
CA LYS A 45 11.19 2.81 -13.10
C LYS A 45 9.93 3.15 -12.31
N LEU A 46 8.85 3.28 -13.04
CA LEU A 46 7.51 3.32 -12.46
C LEU A 46 6.83 1.98 -12.73
N ILE A 47 6.43 1.30 -11.66
CA ILE A 47 5.64 0.08 -11.73
C ILE A 47 4.18 0.47 -11.58
N ILE A 48 3.35 0.10 -12.55
CA ILE A 48 1.89 0.25 -12.50
C ILE A 48 1.28 -1.13 -12.32
N ASN A 49 0.48 -1.30 -11.27
CA ASN A 49 -0.26 -2.51 -10.98
C ASN A 49 -1.77 -2.20 -10.97
N ASN A 50 -2.56 -2.97 -11.72
CA ASN A 50 -4.01 -2.81 -11.81
C ASN A 50 -4.80 -4.02 -11.25
N GLY A 51 -4.14 -4.88 -10.47
CA GLY A 51 -4.68 -6.14 -9.95
C GLY A 51 -4.47 -7.34 -10.88
N ASP A 52 -4.47 -7.12 -12.20
CA ASP A 52 -4.29 -8.20 -13.18
C ASP A 52 -2.86 -8.29 -13.70
N GLN A 53 -2.23 -7.14 -13.90
CA GLN A 53 -0.95 -6.97 -14.57
C GLN A 53 -0.09 -5.95 -13.84
N GLU A 54 1.20 -6.28 -13.75
CA GLU A 54 2.25 -5.36 -13.35
C GLU A 54 3.03 -4.93 -14.60
N ILE A 55 3.10 -3.63 -14.82
CA ILE A 55 3.77 -3.04 -15.98
C ILE A 55 4.84 -2.08 -15.46
N ALA A 56 6.10 -2.43 -15.72
CA ALA A 56 7.22 -1.53 -15.51
C ALA A 56 7.35 -0.57 -16.69
N LEU A 57 7.29 0.74 -16.42
CA LEU A 57 7.51 1.82 -17.38
C LEU A 57 8.92 2.37 -17.19
N ASP A 58 9.57 2.68 -18.32
CA ASP A 58 10.89 3.29 -18.33
C ASP A 58 10.77 4.81 -18.26
N SER A 59 11.71 5.45 -17.55
CA SER A 59 11.76 6.91 -17.53
C SER A 59 12.02 7.47 -18.93
N ALA A 60 11.27 8.49 -19.29
CA ALA A 60 11.32 9.15 -20.58
C ALA A 60 11.64 10.65 -20.43
N VAL A 61 12.23 11.22 -21.50
CA VAL A 61 12.55 12.64 -21.53
C VAL A 61 11.27 13.47 -21.50
N SER A 62 11.24 14.49 -20.64
CA SER A 62 10.12 15.42 -20.52
C SER A 62 10.65 16.86 -20.48
N ALA A 63 9.85 17.82 -20.96
CA ALA A 63 10.19 19.24 -20.86
C ALA A 63 10.06 19.77 -19.42
N SER A 64 9.20 19.14 -18.60
CA SER A 64 9.07 19.39 -17.17
C SER A 64 8.28 18.25 -16.52
N GLY A 65 8.59 17.92 -15.26
CA GLY A 65 7.95 16.81 -14.55
C GLY A 65 8.66 15.47 -14.79
N ALA A 66 8.17 14.42 -14.14
CA ALA A 66 8.64 13.05 -14.38
C ALA A 66 7.73 12.39 -15.43
N LYS A 67 8.34 11.75 -16.43
CA LYS A 67 7.62 10.98 -17.45
C LYS A 67 8.13 9.55 -17.45
N TYR A 68 7.21 8.61 -17.60
CA TYR A 68 7.48 7.20 -17.75
C TYR A 68 6.63 6.66 -18.90
N GLU A 69 7.19 5.80 -19.74
CA GLU A 69 6.46 5.23 -20.87
C GLU A 69 6.89 3.80 -21.17
N LYS A 70 5.94 3.03 -21.72
CA LYS A 70 6.18 1.71 -22.32
C LYS A 70 5.03 1.38 -23.24
N ASP A 71 5.33 1.06 -24.50
CA ASP A 71 4.33 0.74 -25.52
C ASP A 71 3.23 1.83 -25.61
N ASP A 72 1.96 1.46 -25.49
CA ASP A 72 0.80 2.37 -25.54
C ASP A 72 0.44 2.99 -24.17
N LEU A 73 1.36 2.89 -23.19
CA LEU A 73 1.17 3.36 -21.82
C LEU A 73 2.14 4.51 -21.52
N MET A 74 1.61 5.63 -21.05
CA MET A 74 2.41 6.76 -20.62
C MET A 74 1.88 7.32 -19.31
N PHE A 75 2.77 7.54 -18.37
CA PHE A 75 2.50 8.25 -17.14
C PHE A 75 3.36 9.51 -17.08
N TRP A 76 2.75 10.63 -16.76
CA TRP A 76 3.44 11.89 -16.52
C TRP A 76 2.94 12.51 -15.23
N SER A 77 3.86 13.07 -14.43
CA SER A 77 3.51 13.82 -13.23
C SER A 77 4.37 15.06 -13.06
N LYS A 78 3.79 16.10 -12.48
CA LYS A 78 4.49 17.34 -12.13
C LYS A 78 3.82 17.99 -10.92
N GLY A 79 4.55 18.09 -9.81
CA GLY A 79 3.97 18.57 -8.57
C GLY A 79 2.82 17.64 -8.16
N ASN A 80 1.61 18.18 -8.06
CA ASN A 80 0.43 17.44 -7.63
C ASN A 80 -0.50 17.05 -8.79
N ASP A 81 -0.07 17.31 -10.02
CA ASP A 81 -0.79 16.97 -11.23
C ASP A 81 -0.13 15.76 -11.89
N GLY A 82 -0.94 14.96 -12.57
CA GLY A 82 -0.42 14.03 -13.55
C GLY A 82 -1.46 13.51 -14.52
N LEU A 83 -0.98 12.64 -15.38
CA LEU A 83 -1.65 12.21 -16.58
C LEU A 83 -1.27 10.76 -16.83
N LEU A 84 -2.29 9.91 -17.00
CA LEU A 84 -2.12 8.55 -17.49
C LEU A 84 -2.76 8.46 -18.87
N GLU A 85 -1.98 8.00 -19.85
CA GLU A 85 -2.46 7.69 -21.18
C GLU A 85 -2.42 6.17 -21.39
N ILE A 86 -3.56 5.59 -21.78
CA ILE A 86 -3.70 4.17 -22.11
C ILE A 86 -4.32 4.07 -23.50
N ARG A 87 -3.58 3.56 -24.48
CA ARG A 87 -4.07 3.36 -25.86
C ARG A 87 -4.73 4.62 -26.44
N GLY A 88 -4.08 5.79 -26.23
CA GLY A 88 -4.56 7.08 -26.71
C GLY A 88 -5.70 7.71 -25.89
N LYS A 89 -6.16 7.07 -24.80
CA LYS A 89 -7.11 7.67 -23.86
C LYS A 89 -6.38 8.30 -22.69
N LEU A 90 -6.63 9.58 -22.48
CA LEU A 90 -6.04 10.39 -21.43
C LEU A 90 -6.92 10.41 -20.18
N VAL A 91 -6.31 10.18 -19.02
CA VAL A 91 -6.91 10.30 -17.70
C VAL A 91 -6.04 11.28 -16.91
N SER A 92 -6.55 12.49 -16.69
CA SER A 92 -5.87 13.48 -15.85
C SER A 92 -6.18 13.26 -14.39
N PHE A 93 -5.22 13.57 -13.53
CA PHE A 93 -5.40 13.65 -12.09
C PHE A 93 -4.74 14.92 -11.55
N SER A 94 -5.41 15.59 -10.62
CA SER A 94 -4.90 16.75 -9.90
C SER A 94 -5.39 16.60 -8.47
N ASP A 95 -4.47 16.51 -7.50
CA ASP A 95 -4.66 16.44 -6.04
C ASP A 95 -6.12 16.36 -5.51
N GLU A 96 -6.85 15.32 -5.87
CA GLU A 96 -7.82 14.72 -4.96
C GLU A 96 -7.08 13.59 -4.28
N LYS A 97 -6.36 13.96 -3.20
CA LYS A 97 -5.68 13.09 -2.23
C LYS A 97 -5.23 11.75 -2.82
N ILE A 98 -3.92 11.59 -3.05
CA ILE A 98 -3.32 10.27 -2.91
C ILE A 98 -3.61 9.84 -1.49
N TYR A 99 -4.64 9.05 -1.30
CA TYR A 99 -5.02 8.63 0.03
C TYR A 99 -3.99 7.60 0.48
N ASP A 100 -3.31 7.89 1.60
CA ASP A 100 -2.51 6.90 2.30
C ASP A 100 -3.42 5.68 2.55
N SER A 101 -3.07 4.51 1.98
CA SER A 101 -3.88 3.29 2.08
C SER A 101 -4.20 2.93 3.54
N TRP A 102 -3.31 3.29 4.45
CA TRP A 102 -3.50 3.14 5.89
C TRP A 102 -4.53 4.13 6.44
N GLN A 103 -4.54 5.38 5.94
CA GLN A 103 -5.55 6.37 6.29
C GLN A 103 -6.92 6.01 5.73
N ILE A 104 -7.03 5.53 4.48
CA ILE A 104 -8.30 5.04 3.92
C ILE A 104 -8.87 3.92 4.76
N ALA A 105 -8.02 2.96 5.13
CA ALA A 105 -8.42 1.85 5.97
C ALA A 105 -8.96 2.37 7.32
N ALA A 106 -8.26 3.30 7.96
CA ALA A 106 -8.72 3.94 9.20
C ALA A 106 -10.07 4.65 9.02
N GLU A 107 -10.24 5.44 7.95
CA GLU A 107 -11.48 6.14 7.62
C GLU A 107 -12.65 5.18 7.33
N ASN A 108 -12.35 3.97 6.84
CA ASN A 108 -13.31 2.88 6.62
C ASN A 108 -13.53 1.99 7.85
N GLY A 109 -13.05 2.39 9.02
CA GLY A 109 -13.25 1.67 10.28
C GLY A 109 -12.44 0.38 10.40
N VAL A 110 -11.27 0.31 9.74
CA VAL A 110 -10.31 -0.78 9.96
C VAL A 110 -9.48 -0.46 11.19
N ASP A 111 -9.43 -1.39 12.14
CA ASP A 111 -8.68 -1.22 13.39
C ASP A 111 -7.25 -1.69 13.27
N PHE A 112 -7.01 -2.74 12.50
CA PHE A 112 -5.67 -3.25 12.23
C PHE A 112 -5.50 -3.57 10.75
N ARG A 113 -4.37 -3.12 10.19
CA ARG A 113 -3.97 -3.44 8.83
C ARG A 113 -2.57 -4.02 8.80
N ALA A 114 -2.32 -4.94 7.88
CA ALA A 114 -0.97 -5.43 7.58
C ALA A 114 -0.79 -5.68 6.09
N VAL A 115 0.47 -5.64 5.65
CA VAL A 115 0.87 -5.78 4.24
C VAL A 115 2.12 -6.66 4.14
N GLY A 116 2.33 -7.28 2.98
CA GLY A 116 3.61 -7.91 2.63
C GLY A 116 3.81 -8.04 1.13
N ASN A 117 5.05 -8.36 0.74
CA ASN A 117 5.56 -8.04 -0.59
C ASN A 117 5.56 -9.21 -1.59
N GLU A 118 5.71 -10.47 -1.14
CA GLU A 118 5.94 -11.59 -2.06
C GLU A 118 5.20 -12.88 -1.64
N PRO A 119 4.18 -13.32 -2.41
CA PRO A 119 3.43 -12.49 -3.37
C PRO A 119 2.75 -11.32 -2.61
N GLY A 120 2.37 -10.25 -3.31
CA GLY A 120 1.78 -9.07 -2.68
C GLY A 120 0.45 -9.39 -1.99
N TRP A 121 0.32 -8.96 -0.73
CA TRP A 121 -0.89 -9.20 0.07
C TRP A 121 -1.15 -8.09 1.09
N HIS A 122 -2.41 -7.96 1.50
CA HIS A 122 -2.80 -7.19 2.68
C HIS A 122 -3.93 -7.87 3.45
N VAL A 123 -4.04 -7.54 4.73
CA VAL A 123 -5.15 -7.95 5.59
C VAL A 123 -5.66 -6.75 6.37
N GLU A 124 -6.97 -6.68 6.53
CA GLU A 124 -7.68 -5.71 7.35
C GLU A 124 -8.53 -6.45 8.38
N ILE A 125 -8.52 -5.97 9.62
CA ILE A 125 -9.32 -6.49 10.73
C ILE A 125 -10.13 -5.34 11.30
N ARG A 126 -11.43 -5.57 11.48
CA ARG A 126 -12.37 -4.64 12.10
C ARG A 126 -12.82 -5.14 13.48
N ASP A 127 -13.27 -4.22 14.31
CA ASP A 127 -13.72 -4.43 15.70
C ASP A 127 -14.98 -5.29 15.77
N ASP A 128 -15.76 -5.37 14.70
CA ASP A 128 -16.91 -6.26 14.58
C ASP A 128 -16.52 -7.72 14.27
N ALA A 129 -15.23 -8.06 14.42
CA ALA A 129 -14.67 -9.37 14.13
C ALA A 129 -14.79 -9.76 12.64
N GLU A 130 -14.78 -8.77 11.74
CA GLU A 130 -14.61 -9.00 10.30
C GLU A 130 -13.12 -8.96 9.92
N VAL A 131 -12.73 -9.88 9.05
CA VAL A 131 -11.41 -9.89 8.42
C VAL A 131 -11.54 -9.92 6.91
N LYS A 132 -10.79 -9.05 6.25
CA LYS A 132 -10.61 -9.05 4.80
C LYS A 132 -9.14 -9.37 4.50
N PHE A 133 -8.90 -10.46 3.80
CA PHE A 133 -7.61 -10.79 3.24
C PHE A 133 -7.65 -10.59 1.72
N VAL A 134 -6.62 -9.95 1.19
CA VAL A 134 -6.39 -9.82 -0.23
C VAL A 134 -4.98 -10.31 -0.52
N GLY A 135 -4.87 -11.36 -1.33
CA GLY A 135 -3.62 -11.99 -1.74
C GLY A 135 -3.43 -11.94 -3.26
N ASP A 136 -2.30 -12.44 -3.72
CA ASP A 136 -1.96 -12.56 -5.14
C ASP A 136 -2.15 -11.26 -5.92
N TYR A 137 -1.74 -10.14 -5.32
CA TYR A 137 -1.90 -8.81 -5.88
C TYR A 137 -3.35 -8.43 -6.23
N GLY A 138 -4.34 -8.93 -5.46
CA GLY A 138 -5.75 -8.61 -5.66
C GLY A 138 -6.57 -9.72 -6.32
N LYS A 139 -5.92 -10.76 -6.86
CA LYS A 139 -6.62 -11.88 -7.52
C LYS A 139 -7.40 -12.76 -6.54
N THR A 140 -6.95 -12.79 -5.30
CA THR A 140 -7.60 -13.53 -4.22
C THR A 140 -8.17 -12.54 -3.22
N GLU A 141 -9.49 -12.49 -3.09
CA GLU A 141 -10.17 -11.72 -2.04
C GLU A 141 -11.02 -12.65 -1.17
N ILE A 142 -10.81 -12.56 0.14
CA ILE A 142 -11.51 -13.35 1.15
C ILE A 142 -12.05 -12.39 2.20
N GLN A 143 -13.36 -12.44 2.43
CA GLN A 143 -14.02 -11.76 3.54
C GLN A 143 -14.65 -12.83 4.44
N ALA A 144 -14.35 -12.78 5.73
CA ALA A 144 -14.83 -13.75 6.69
C ALA A 144 -15.02 -13.12 8.07
N ARG A 145 -15.77 -13.81 8.92
CA ARG A 145 -15.82 -13.51 10.36
C ARG A 145 -14.69 -14.24 11.07
N VAL A 146 -14.12 -13.58 12.08
CA VAL A 146 -13.22 -14.22 13.03
C VAL A 146 -14.06 -15.09 13.99
N ASN A 147 -13.68 -16.35 14.12
CA ASN A 147 -14.37 -17.32 14.96
C ASN A 147 -13.87 -17.27 16.40
N ASP A 148 -12.57 -17.08 16.59
CA ASP A 148 -11.93 -17.05 17.89
C ASP A 148 -10.69 -16.15 17.85
N VAL A 149 -10.30 -15.62 19.00
CA VAL A 149 -9.12 -14.79 19.16
C VAL A 149 -8.34 -15.27 20.38
N TRP A 150 -7.12 -15.72 20.14
CA TRP A 150 -6.15 -15.90 21.21
C TRP A 150 -5.40 -14.58 21.45
N ILE A 151 -5.28 -14.20 22.72
CA ILE A 151 -4.55 -13.01 23.15
C ILE A 151 -3.37 -13.48 24.01
N GLY A 152 -2.17 -13.01 23.67
CA GLY A 152 -0.96 -13.34 24.40
C GLY A 152 -0.96 -12.77 25.83
N PRO A 153 -0.11 -13.29 26.74
CA PRO A 153 -0.11 -12.91 28.15
C PRO A 153 0.09 -11.40 28.41
N ALA A 154 0.85 -10.73 27.53
CA ALA A 154 1.08 -9.28 27.60
C ALA A 154 0.00 -8.45 26.91
N GLY A 155 -0.97 -9.09 26.23
CA GLY A 155 -2.06 -8.43 25.50
C GLY A 155 -1.73 -7.97 24.08
N ASP A 156 -0.44 -7.85 23.74
CA ASP A 156 -0.01 -7.31 22.45
C ASP A 156 -0.02 -8.34 21.31
N ASP A 157 0.36 -9.59 21.59
CA ASP A 157 0.33 -10.66 20.59
C ASP A 157 -1.11 -11.17 20.42
N LYS A 158 -1.52 -11.41 19.18
CA LYS A 158 -2.88 -11.90 18.87
C LYS A 158 -2.85 -12.95 17.78
N ILE A 159 -3.74 -13.94 17.89
CA ILE A 159 -4.03 -14.88 16.80
C ILE A 159 -5.52 -14.84 16.55
N TYR A 160 -5.91 -14.42 15.35
CA TYR A 160 -7.28 -14.47 14.87
C TYR A 160 -7.48 -15.77 14.09
N TYR A 161 -8.46 -16.56 14.50
CA TYR A 161 -8.82 -17.82 13.86
C TYR A 161 -10.02 -17.63 12.95
N ILE A 162 -9.84 -17.95 11.67
CA ILE A 162 -10.90 -18.00 10.68
C ILE A 162 -11.11 -19.47 10.33
N ASP A 163 -12.29 -19.97 10.64
CA ASP A 163 -12.74 -21.31 10.30
C ASP A 163 -14.18 -21.26 9.79
N SER A 164 -14.32 -21.29 8.48
CA SER A 164 -15.60 -21.39 7.78
C SER A 164 -15.62 -22.61 6.86
N PRO A 165 -16.80 -23.03 6.38
CA PRO A 165 -16.87 -24.09 5.37
C PRO A 165 -16.12 -23.75 4.07
N ALA A 166 -15.95 -22.47 3.74
CA ALA A 166 -15.33 -22.02 2.49
C ALA A 166 -13.81 -21.81 2.60
N VAL A 167 -13.35 -21.29 3.73
CA VAL A 167 -11.94 -20.92 3.96
C VAL A 167 -11.55 -21.14 5.42
N LYS A 168 -10.30 -21.58 5.62
CA LYS A 168 -9.67 -21.66 6.94
C LYS A 168 -8.31 -21.00 6.89
N PHE A 169 -8.03 -20.08 7.80
CA PHE A 169 -6.69 -19.49 7.96
C PHE A 169 -6.54 -18.81 9.32
N GLN A 170 -5.31 -18.43 9.64
CA GLN A 170 -4.97 -17.69 10.85
C GLN A 170 -4.27 -16.40 10.49
N VAL A 171 -4.57 -15.33 11.24
CA VAL A 171 -3.82 -14.08 11.20
C VAL A 171 -3.08 -13.94 12.53
N ILE A 172 -1.76 -14.02 12.49
CA ILE A 172 -0.89 -14.01 13.66
C ILE A 172 -0.18 -12.66 13.73
N LEU A 173 -0.46 -11.88 14.77
CA LEU A 173 0.19 -10.62 15.10
C LEU A 173 1.20 -10.86 16.22
N ILE A 174 2.46 -10.54 15.96
CA ILE A 174 3.54 -10.60 16.96
C ILE A 174 4.06 -9.18 17.19
N LYS A 175 4.08 -8.73 18.44
CA LYS A 175 4.62 -7.42 18.86
C LYS A 175 6.13 -7.42 18.74
N LYS A 176 6.59 -7.27 17.50
CA LYS A 176 7.99 -7.27 17.11
C LYS A 176 8.11 -6.36 15.90
N GLN A 177 9.09 -5.46 15.93
CA GLN A 177 9.34 -4.58 14.81
C GLN A 177 9.64 -5.39 13.56
N TYR A 178 8.92 -5.10 12.49
CA TYR A 178 9.14 -5.58 11.14
C TYR A 178 9.71 -4.44 10.30
N ILE A 179 10.70 -4.75 9.46
CA ILE A 179 11.22 -3.80 8.48
C ILE A 179 10.78 -4.31 7.13
N ASP A 180 9.96 -3.54 6.43
CA ASP A 180 9.53 -3.87 5.08
C ASP A 180 10.76 -3.92 4.16
N THR A 181 10.95 -5.06 3.49
CA THR A 181 12.13 -5.32 2.67
C THR A 181 12.17 -4.49 1.40
N MET A 182 11.02 -4.00 0.94
CA MET A 182 10.90 -3.19 -0.27
C MET A 182 11.00 -1.70 0.04
N THR A 183 10.30 -1.23 1.08
CA THR A 183 10.21 0.21 1.39
C THR A 183 11.18 0.66 2.48
N GLY A 184 11.67 -0.25 3.33
CA GLY A 184 12.41 0.08 4.54
C GLY A 184 11.53 0.59 5.70
N GLU A 185 10.21 0.64 5.52
CA GLU A 185 9.27 1.09 6.54
C GLU A 185 9.35 0.21 7.80
N LYS A 186 9.32 0.85 8.97
CA LYS A 186 9.30 0.16 10.26
C LYS A 186 7.87 0.00 10.74
N LEU A 187 7.38 -1.22 10.75
CA LEU A 187 6.05 -1.56 11.25
C LEU A 187 6.15 -2.19 12.65
N PRO A 188 5.26 -1.82 13.59
CA PRO A 188 5.35 -2.24 14.99
C PRO A 188 5.04 -3.72 15.23
N TYR A 189 4.34 -4.38 14.28
CA TYR A 189 4.02 -5.80 14.36
C TYR A 189 4.60 -6.55 13.17
N GLN A 190 5.15 -7.74 13.44
CA GLN A 190 5.40 -8.76 12.44
C GLN A 190 4.12 -9.60 12.32
N VAL A 191 3.63 -9.76 11.10
CA VAL A 191 2.37 -10.44 10.81
C VAL A 191 2.62 -11.66 9.95
N ARG A 192 1.92 -12.76 10.27
CA ARG A 192 1.89 -13.97 9.45
C ARG A 192 0.46 -14.36 9.14
N ILE A 193 0.19 -14.71 7.89
CA ILE A 193 -1.06 -15.34 7.47
C ILE A 193 -0.78 -16.80 7.19
N ILE A 194 -1.50 -17.70 7.85
CA ILE A 194 -1.30 -19.15 7.70
C ILE A 194 -2.57 -19.78 7.13
N PHE A 195 -2.50 -20.19 5.87
CA PHE A 195 -3.48 -21.07 5.24
C PHE A 195 -2.99 -22.52 5.35
N PRO A 196 -3.84 -23.52 5.06
CA PRO A 196 -3.44 -24.94 5.11
C PRO A 196 -2.24 -25.29 4.23
N ASN A 197 -2.11 -24.64 3.08
CA ASN A 197 -1.12 -24.99 2.04
C ASN A 197 -0.10 -23.87 1.76
N GLU A 198 -0.25 -22.70 2.36
CA GLU A 198 0.54 -21.52 2.04
C GLU A 198 0.64 -20.59 3.25
N SER A 199 1.66 -19.73 3.26
CA SER A 199 1.84 -18.77 4.32
C SER A 199 2.47 -17.48 3.82
N TYR A 200 2.07 -16.38 4.44
CA TYR A 200 2.52 -15.05 4.12
C TYR A 200 3.21 -14.42 5.34
N THR A 201 4.20 -13.57 5.10
CA THR A 201 4.88 -12.79 6.15
C THR A 201 4.99 -11.33 5.74
N GLY A 202 4.84 -10.44 6.71
CA GLY A 202 4.80 -9.00 6.48
C GLY A 202 4.74 -8.22 7.78
N GLY A 203 4.31 -6.96 7.70
CA GLY A 203 4.21 -6.08 8.86
C GLY A 203 2.88 -5.35 8.93
N GLY A 204 2.50 -4.89 10.11
CA GLY A 204 1.25 -4.18 10.33
C GLY A 204 1.23 -3.24 11.52
N ARG A 205 0.15 -2.47 11.62
CA ARG A 205 -0.12 -1.54 12.71
C ARG A 205 -1.62 -1.42 12.99
N PHE A 206 -1.94 -1.07 14.23
CA PHE A 206 -3.27 -0.57 14.57
C PHE A 206 -3.44 0.85 14.00
N LEU A 207 -4.67 1.20 13.64
CA LEU A 207 -5.04 2.45 12.98
C LEU A 207 -5.91 3.37 13.84
N SER A 208 -6.37 2.87 14.99
CA SER A 208 -7.09 3.61 16.02
C SER A 208 -6.18 4.21 17.10
#